data_AF-A0A821XWM3-F1
#
_entry.id   AF-A0A821XWM3-F1
#
_cell.length_a   1.000
_cell.length_b   1.000
_cell.length_c   1.000
_cell.angle_alpha   90.00
_cell.angle_beta   90.00
_cell.angle_gamma   90.00
#
_symmetry.space_group_name_H-M   'P 1'
#
loop_
_entity.id
_entity.type
_entity.pdbx_description
1 polymer ?
#
loop_
_entity_poly.entity_id
_entity_poly.type
_entity_poly.pdbx_seq_one_letter_code
_entity_poly.pdbx_strand_id
1 'polypeptide(L)'
;MTIFGLLAYQNIGKTIFLSRLGIDRQLIIVVFIQILLTIVGLAPYGINRIFSLIRLNFQKTADEEVKETLANNITYMFSVVAYGGRFYLLMCSSSRFRRMAKKL
;
A
#
# COMPACT_ATOMS: atom_id res chain seq x y z
N MET A 1 0.78 -14.64 36.58
CA MET A 1 1.83 -14.43 35.55
C MET A 1 2.31 -15.71 34.85
N THR A 2 1.87 -16.89 35.27
CA THR A 2 2.25 -18.19 34.69
C THR A 2 1.55 -18.54 33.37
N ILE A 3 0.31 -18.09 33.18
CA ILE A 3 -0.49 -18.35 31.96
C ILE A 3 0.13 -17.66 30.73
N PHE A 4 0.63 -16.43 30.89
CA PHE A 4 1.33 -15.70 29.83
C PHE A 4 2.65 -16.36 29.43
N GLY A 5 3.39 -16.92 30.39
CA GLY A 5 4.62 -17.68 30.11
C GLY A 5 4.35 -18.96 29.31
N LEU A 6 3.24 -19.65 29.59
CA LEU A 6 2.85 -20.88 28.91
C LEU A 6 2.37 -20.61 27.47
N LEU A 7 1.60 -19.52 27.28
CA LEU A 7 1.21 -19.03 25.95
C LEU A 7 2.41 -18.52 25.13
N ALA A 8 3.38 -17.88 25.78
CA ALA A 8 4.63 -17.47 25.13
C ALA A 8 5.47 -18.68 24.71
N TYR A 9 5.61 -19.69 25.58
CA TYR A 9 6.35 -20.93 25.28
C TYR A 9 5.77 -21.69 24.09
N GLN A 10 4.44 -21.80 24.00
CA GLN A 10 3.76 -22.44 22.85
C GLN A 10 3.92 -21.65 21.54
N ASN A 11 4.08 -20.33 21.63
CA ASN A 11 4.25 -19.48 20.45
C ASN A 11 5.70 -19.36 19.99
N ILE A 12 6.69 -19.50 20.87
CA ILE A 12 8.12 -19.42 20.54
C ILE A 12 8.50 -20.44 19.45
N GLY A 13 7.98 -21.68 19.52
CA GLY A 13 8.22 -22.69 18.48
C GLY A 13 7.70 -22.27 17.10
N LYS A 14 6.54 -21.60 17.05
CA LYS A 14 5.99 -21.05 15.80
C LYS A 14 6.80 -19.88 15.29
N THR A 15 7.26 -18.99 16.17
CA THR A 15 8.10 -17.84 15.79
C THR A 15 9.46 -18.29 15.26
N ILE A 16 10.08 -19.30 15.88
CA ILE A 16 11.35 -19.90 15.41
C ILE A 16 11.15 -20.60 14.06
N PHE A 17 10.02 -21.29 13.86
CA PHE A 17 9.70 -21.92 12.57
C PHE A 17 9.44 -20.90 11.45
N LEU A 18 8.72 -19.81 11.74
CA LEU A 18 8.49 -18.70 10.81
C LEU A 18 9.79 -17.97 10.44
N SER A 19 10.67 -17.76 11.43
CA SER A 19 12.01 -17.20 11.25
C SER A 19 12.90 -18.09 10.37
N ARG A 20 12.90 -19.41 10.61
CA ARG A 20 13.64 -20.39 9.78
C ARG A 20 13.13 -20.47 8.33
N LEU A 21 11.87 -20.15 8.08
CA LEU A 21 11.28 -20.13 6.73
C LEU A 21 11.58 -18.86 5.93
N GLY A 22 12.32 -17.89 6.50
CA GLY A 22 12.64 -16.64 5.81
C GLY A 22 11.41 -15.77 5.49
N ILE A 23 10.28 -16.03 6.17
CA ILE A 23 9.02 -15.28 5.99
C ILE A 23 9.21 -13.81 6.35
N ASP A 24 10.09 -13.51 7.32
CA ASP A 24 10.46 -12.15 7.69
C ASP A 24 11.07 -11.38 6.51
N ARG A 25 11.91 -12.04 5.70
CA ARG A 25 12.54 -11.42 4.52
C ARG A 25 11.53 -11.14 3.41
N GLN A 26 10.58 -12.06 3.17
CA GLN A 26 9.48 -11.82 2.22
C GLN A 26 8.53 -10.72 2.71
N LEU A 27 8.22 -10.69 4.00
CA LEU A 27 7.37 -9.66 4.59
C LEU A 27 8.00 -8.27 4.44
N ILE A 28 9.31 -8.16 4.72
CA ILE A 28 10.06 -6.91 4.52
C ILE A 28 10.00 -6.45 3.06
N ILE A 29 10.19 -7.35 2.09
CA ILE A 29 10.14 -7.00 0.66
C ILE A 29 8.73 -6.54 0.25
N VAL A 30 7.67 -7.23 0.69
CA VAL A 30 6.28 -6.85 0.38
C VAL A 30 5.95 -5.48 1.00
N VAL A 31 6.33 -5.25 2.25
CA VAL A 31 6.14 -3.96 2.93
C VAL A 31 6.92 -2.85 2.23
N PHE A 32 8.15 -3.11 1.81
CA PHE A 32 8.97 -2.15 1.08
C PHE A 32 8.36 -1.76 -0.27
N ILE A 33 7.91 -2.75 -1.06
CA ILE A 33 7.20 -2.50 -2.33
C ILE A 33 5.92 -1.71 -2.06
N GLN A 34 5.18 -2.04 -1.00
CA GLN A 34 3.95 -1.33 -0.65
C GLN A 34 4.21 0.13 -0.27
N ILE A 35 5.29 0.42 0.46
CA ILE A 35 5.72 1.80 0.76
C ILE A 35 6.08 2.54 -0.53
N LEU A 36 6.88 1.93 -1.41
CA LEU A 36 7.22 2.51 -2.71
C LEU A 36 5.97 2.84 -3.54
N LEU A 37 5.03 1.90 -3.63
CA LEU A 37 3.76 2.09 -4.34
C LEU A 37 2.94 3.24 -3.74
N THR A 38 3.03 3.42 -2.43
CA THR A 38 2.36 4.51 -1.71
C THR A 38 2.99 5.85 -2.07
N ILE A 39 4.31 5.95 -2.03
CA ILE A 39 5.02 7.18 -2.35
C ILE A 39 4.74 7.56 -3.81
N VAL A 40 4.90 6.64 -4.74
CA VAL A 40 4.70 6.92 -6.18
C VAL A 40 3.24 7.19 -6.51
N GLY A 41 2.30 6.49 -5.87
CA GLY A 41 0.88 6.59 -6.17
C GLY A 41 0.14 7.74 -5.50
N LEU A 42 0.46 8.02 -4.23
CA LEU A 42 -0.27 9.00 -3.41
C LEU A 42 0.47 10.34 -3.29
N ALA A 43 1.79 10.40 -3.41
CA ALA A 43 2.50 11.68 -3.32
C ALA A 43 2.09 12.67 -4.43
N PRO A 44 1.96 12.27 -5.71
CA PRO A 44 1.49 13.17 -6.75
C PRO A 44 0.09 13.73 -6.46
N TYR A 45 -0.79 12.89 -5.89
CA TYR A 45 -2.14 13.27 -5.48
C TYR A 45 -2.15 14.27 -4.34
N GLY A 46 -1.35 14.04 -3.29
CA GLY A 46 -1.21 14.98 -2.19
C GLY A 46 -0.70 16.35 -2.66
N ILE A 47 0.34 16.36 -3.49
CA ILE A 47 0.94 17.58 -4.03
C ILE A 47 -0.09 18.34 -4.87
N ASN A 48 -0.76 17.67 -5.81
CA ASN A 48 -1.74 18.30 -6.69
C ASN A 48 -2.95 18.86 -5.90
N ARG A 49 -3.41 18.14 -4.87
CA ARG A 49 -4.48 18.60 -3.98
C ARG A 49 -4.09 19.88 -3.23
N ILE A 50 -2.87 19.94 -2.69
CA ILE A 50 -2.36 21.13 -2.00
C ILE A 50 -2.26 22.31 -2.97
N PHE A 51 -1.74 22.08 -4.18
CA PHE A 51 -1.66 23.11 -5.22
C PHE A 51 -3.04 23.65 -5.60
N SER A 52 -4.04 22.78 -5.75
CA SER A 52 -5.42 23.18 -6.06
C SER A 52 -6.05 24.01 -4.93
N LEU A 53 -5.80 23.64 -3.66
CA LEU A 53 -6.24 24.40 -2.49
C LEU A 53 -5.61 25.80 -2.40
N ILE A 54 -4.32 25.92 -2.73
CA ILE A 54 -3.65 27.22 -2.79
C ILE A 54 -4.24 28.08 -3.92
N ARG A 55 -4.50 27.46 -5.08
CA ARG A 55 -5.02 28.14 -6.27
C ARG A 55 -6.52 28.44 -6.25
N LEU A 56 -7.25 27.97 -5.23
CA LEU A 56 -8.70 28.09 -5.14
C LEU A 56 -9.19 29.54 -5.02
N ASN A 57 -8.35 30.44 -4.52
CA ASN A 57 -8.67 31.87 -4.37
C ASN A 57 -8.21 32.75 -5.54
N PHE A 58 -7.59 32.16 -6.57
CA PHE A 58 -7.13 32.91 -7.75
C PHE A 58 -8.21 32.86 -8.84
N GLN A 59 -8.43 33.99 -9.51
CA GLN A 59 -9.30 34.06 -10.67
C GLN A 59 -8.66 33.24 -11.80
N LYS A 60 -9.27 32.11 -12.18
CA LYS A 60 -8.74 31.21 -13.21
C LYS A 60 -9.37 31.54 -14.55
N THR A 61 -8.57 31.49 -15.61
CA THR A 61 -9.08 31.52 -16.98
C THR A 61 -9.64 30.15 -17.36
N ALA A 62 -10.61 30.07 -18.26
CA ALA A 62 -11.20 28.79 -18.71
C ALA A 62 -10.14 27.77 -19.17
N ASP A 63 -9.08 28.22 -19.85
CA ASP A 63 -7.96 27.36 -20.27
C ASP A 63 -7.15 26.79 -19.10
N GLU A 64 -7.04 27.54 -18.00
CA GLU A 64 -6.33 27.10 -16.80
C GLU A 64 -7.15 26.07 -16.02
N GLU A 65 -8.47 26.24 -16.01
CA GLU A 65 -9.42 25.30 -15.39
C GLU A 65 -9.42 23.94 -16.10
N VAL A 66 -9.35 23.94 -17.44
CA VAL A 66 -9.25 22.70 -18.24
C VAL A 66 -7.92 21.99 -17.96
N LYS A 67 -6.80 22.72 -17.90
CA LYS A 67 -5.48 22.14 -17.58
C LYS A 67 -5.43 21.54 -16.18
N GLU A 68 -6.01 22.22 -15.20
CA GLU A 68 -6.05 21.74 -13.82
C GLU A 68 -6.94 20.50 -13.68
N THR A 69 -8.09 20.48 -14.37
CA THR A 69 -8.97 19.31 -14.43
C THR A 69 -8.26 18.10 -15.07
N LEU A 70 -7.53 18.31 -16.15
CA LEU A 70 -6.74 17.25 -16.79
C LEU A 70 -5.65 16.71 -15.83
N ALA A 71 -4.91 17.60 -15.18
CA ALA A 71 -3.89 17.22 -14.20
C ALA A 71 -4.50 16.44 -13.02
N ASN A 72 -5.65 16.88 -12.51
CA ASN A 72 -6.41 16.19 -11.47
C ASN A 72 -6.81 14.78 -11.89
N ASN A 73 -7.35 14.61 -13.09
CA ASN A 73 -7.75 13.30 -13.62
C ASN A 73 -6.58 12.34 -13.77
N ILE A 74 -5.45 12.80 -14.33
CA ILE A 74 -4.23 12.00 -14.46
C ILE A 74 -3.76 11.55 -13.07
N THR A 75 -3.71 12.49 -12.13
CA THR A 75 -3.26 12.21 -10.76
C THR A 75 -4.21 11.25 -10.02
N TYR A 76 -5.51 11.34 -10.29
CA TYR A 76 -6.51 10.44 -9.74
C TYR A 76 -6.31 9.01 -10.27
N MET A 77 -6.00 8.85 -11.56
CA MET A 77 -5.69 7.54 -12.15
C MET A 77 -4.47 6.88 -11.48
N PHE A 78 -3.41 7.65 -11.19
CA PHE A 78 -2.25 7.13 -10.43
C PHE A 78 -2.65 6.62 -9.04
N SER A 79 -3.55 7.33 -8.35
CA SER A 79 -4.05 6.89 -7.05
C SER A 79 -4.84 5.59 -7.14
N VAL A 80 -5.74 5.46 -8.14
CA VAL A 80 -6.51 4.23 -8.37
C VAL A 80 -5.61 3.04 -8.67
N VAL A 81 -4.60 3.21 -9.52
CA VAL A 81 -3.60 2.16 -9.82
C VAL A 81 -2.84 1.76 -8.55
N ALA A 82 -2.49 2.71 -7.69
CA ALA A 82 -1.82 2.43 -6.43
C ALA A 82 -2.70 1.66 -5.43
N TYR A 83 -3.99 1.99 -5.35
CA TYR A 83 -4.94 1.21 -4.55
C TYR A 83 -5.13 -0.20 -5.10
N GLY A 84 -5.21 -0.36 -6.43
CA GLY A 84 -5.29 -1.67 -7.09
C GLY A 84 -4.04 -2.51 -6.87
N GLY A 85 -2.85 -1.92 -7.02
CA GLY A 85 -1.58 -2.61 -6.78
C GLY A 85 -1.39 -3.02 -5.31
N ARG A 86 -1.86 -2.20 -4.37
CA ARG A 86 -1.92 -2.57 -2.94
C ARG A 86 -2.82 -3.78 -2.71
N PHE A 87 -4.01 -3.80 -3.32
CA PHE A 87 -4.93 -4.94 -3.21
C PHE A 87 -4.32 -6.22 -3.79
N TYR A 88 -3.65 -6.13 -4.95
CA TYR A 88 -2.96 -7.25 -5.57
C TYR A 88 -1.81 -7.79 -4.70
N LEU A 89 -1.00 -6.90 -4.13
CA LEU A 89 0.07 -7.28 -3.19
C LEU A 89 -0.48 -7.95 -1.92
N LEU A 90 -1.62 -7.49 -1.42
CA LEU A 90 -2.31 -8.10 -0.27
C LEU A 90 -2.83 -9.51 -0.60
N MET A 91 -3.36 -9.69 -1.81
CA MET A 91 -3.76 -11.01 -2.33
C MET A 91 -2.56 -11.96 -2.47
N CYS A 92 -1.42 -11.49 -3.00
CA CYS A 92 -0.20 -12.30 -3.12
C CYS A 92 0.50 -12.60 -1.78
N SER A 93 0.42 -11.67 -0.81
CA SER A 93 1.02 -11.83 0.52
C SER A 93 0.18 -12.71 1.45
N SER A 94 -1.14 -12.78 1.23
CA SER A 94 -2.05 -13.66 1.95
C SER A 94 -1.69 -15.14 1.77
N SER A 95 -1.23 -15.75 2.85
CA SER A 95 -0.91 -17.20 2.91
C SER A 95 -2.12 -18.12 2.67
N ARG A 96 -3.36 -17.59 2.66
CA ARG A 96 -4.58 -18.32 2.29
C ARG A 96 -4.73 -18.43 0.77
N PHE A 97 -4.42 -17.39 0.01
CA PHE A 97 -4.52 -17.40 -1.45
C PHE A 97 -3.43 -18.27 -2.08
N ARG A 98 -2.20 -18.20 -1.55
CA ARG A 98 -1.09 -19.08 -1.94
C ARG A 98 -1.36 -20.58 -1.72
N ARG A 99 -2.26 -20.92 -0.77
CA ARG A 99 -2.72 -22.29 -0.50
C ARG A 99 -3.89 -22.72 -1.38
N MET A 100 -4.75 -21.79 -1.82
CA MET A 100 -5.84 -22.07 -2.76
C MET A 100 -5.33 -22.22 -4.20
N ALA A 101 -4.40 -21.38 -4.64
CA ALA A 101 -3.84 -21.45 -6.00
C ALA A 101 -2.96 -22.70 -6.25
N LYS A 102 -2.45 -23.36 -5.21
CA LYS A 102 -1.73 -24.64 -5.32
C LYS A 102 -2.66 -25.87 -5.38
N LYS A 103 -3.96 -25.69 -5.16
CA LYS A 103 -4.98 -26.76 -5.18
C LYS A 103 -5.80 -26.77 -6.46
N LEU A 104 -5.51 -25.88 -7.40
CA LEU A 104 -6.10 -25.77 -8.73
C LEU A 104 -5.05 -26.21 -9.75
#